data_AF-W0DSB6-F1
#
_entry.id   AF-W0DSB6-F1
#
_cell.length_a   1.000
_cell.length_b   1.000
_cell.length_c   1.000
_cell.angle_alpha   90.00
_cell.angle_beta   90.00
_cell.angle_gamma   90.00
#
_symmetry.space_group_name_H-M   'P 1'
#
loop_
_entity.id
_entity.type
_entity.pdbx_description
1 polymer ?
#
loop_
_entity_poly.entity_id
_entity_poly.type
_entity_poly.pdbx_seq_one_letter_code
_entity_poly.pdbx_strand_id
1 'polypeptide(L)'
;MHWLPLTLLMLAGIANAPASASTPEPFPGYTATYEASVFGNTLTVQSTLSHEGENLRMAMDAHVSGYLRLLGRFEFNRETLFQVDGTEIRPLQSRSVQITPRRERRVETRFDWTSGRAQGRVGQDHFDLEVPEGTQDFLSSIYLTMDALRRGALENVMQVTILERTRLRSYRMGREGTERLDTALGRFDTVQITRRDADSDVALSSWFAKDLGYLPVRLDYEADGSIYQLNLTRLEWHDPLTAPGTDSR
;
A
#
# COMPACT_ATOMS: atom_id res chain seq x y z
N MET A 1 -26.01 -57.46 52.92
CA MET A 1 -26.99 -57.76 51.86
C MET A 1 -27.77 -56.47 51.65
N HIS A 2 -27.70 -55.68 50.57
CA HIS A 2 -27.34 -55.88 49.16
C HIS A 2 -26.71 -54.56 48.64
N TRP A 3 -25.53 -54.59 48.00
CA TRP A 3 -25.26 -54.36 46.55
C TRP A 3 -25.53 -52.93 46.01
N LEU A 4 -24.45 -52.28 45.57
CA LEU A 4 -24.40 -51.06 44.74
C LEU A 4 -25.07 -51.27 43.35
N PRO A 5 -25.33 -50.18 42.61
CA PRO A 5 -24.53 -50.02 41.40
C PRO A 5 -23.83 -48.67 41.30
N LEU A 6 -22.61 -48.79 40.81
CA LEU A 6 -21.62 -47.78 40.48
C LEU A 6 -22.01 -47.16 39.13
N THR A 7 -22.40 -45.87 39.10
CA THR A 7 -22.59 -45.15 37.83
C THR A 7 -21.29 -44.43 37.46
N LEU A 8 -20.56 -45.02 36.52
CA LEU A 8 -19.34 -44.47 35.94
C LEU A 8 -19.72 -43.29 35.02
N LEU A 9 -19.45 -42.05 35.45
CA LEU A 9 -19.61 -40.86 34.61
C LEU A 9 -18.35 -40.71 33.75
N MET A 10 -18.45 -41.08 32.46
CA MET A 10 -17.41 -40.80 31.47
C MET A 10 -17.42 -39.30 31.15
N LEU A 11 -16.44 -38.54 31.67
CA LEU A 11 -16.14 -37.20 31.17
C LEU A 11 -15.48 -37.34 29.79
N ALA A 12 -16.22 -37.06 28.73
CA ALA A 12 -15.65 -36.82 27.42
C ALA A 12 -15.00 -35.42 27.43
N GLY A 13 -13.67 -35.39 27.52
CA GLY A 13 -12.89 -34.16 27.37
C GLY A 13 -13.00 -33.65 25.93
N ILE A 14 -13.65 -32.51 25.75
CA ILE A 14 -13.58 -31.75 24.49
C ILE A 14 -12.17 -31.15 24.45
N ALA A 15 -11.27 -31.77 23.68
CA ALA A 15 -9.99 -31.19 23.36
C ALA A 15 -10.22 -29.99 22.43
N ASN A 16 -10.21 -28.78 22.98
CA ASN A 16 -10.03 -27.57 22.18
C ASN A 16 -8.61 -27.60 21.61
N ALA A 17 -8.47 -28.06 20.36
CA ALA A 17 -7.26 -27.81 19.61
C ALA A 17 -7.17 -26.28 19.39
N PRO A 18 -6.04 -25.62 19.74
CA PRO A 18 -5.85 -24.23 19.37
C PRO A 18 -5.92 -24.16 17.84
N ALA A 19 -6.82 -23.32 17.32
CA ALA A 19 -6.79 -22.96 15.92
C ALA A 19 -5.40 -22.39 15.63
N SER A 20 -4.60 -23.10 14.85
CA SER A 20 -3.37 -22.55 14.30
C SER A 20 -3.81 -21.36 13.45
N ALA A 21 -3.60 -20.15 13.96
CA ALA A 21 -3.66 -18.95 13.15
C ALA A 21 -2.57 -19.12 12.09
N SER A 22 -2.98 -19.52 10.89
CA SER A 22 -2.10 -19.57 9.73
C SER A 22 -1.59 -18.14 9.53
N THR A 23 -0.29 -17.93 9.74
CA THR A 23 0.37 -16.69 9.35
C THR A 23 -0.02 -16.42 7.89
N PRO A 24 -0.65 -15.28 7.57
CA PRO A 24 -1.06 -14.98 6.21
C PRO A 24 0.14 -15.12 5.28
N GLU A 25 -0.04 -15.82 4.16
CA GLU A 25 1.02 -15.97 3.17
C GLU A 25 1.52 -14.57 2.74
N PRO A 26 2.85 -14.35 2.69
CA PRO A 26 3.41 -13.07 2.28
C PRO A 26 2.82 -12.63 0.95
N PHE A 27 2.56 -11.32 0.77
CA PHE A 27 2.05 -10.86 -0.52
C PHE A 27 3.11 -11.13 -1.61
N PRO A 28 2.75 -11.75 -2.75
CA PRO A 28 3.71 -12.08 -3.79
C PRO A 28 4.34 -10.80 -4.37
N GLY A 29 5.58 -10.92 -4.81
CA GLY A 29 6.21 -9.83 -5.54
C GLY A 29 5.44 -9.55 -6.83
N TYR A 30 5.50 -8.32 -7.34
CA TYR A 30 4.85 -7.98 -8.60
C TYR A 30 5.50 -6.80 -9.31
N THR A 31 5.21 -6.69 -10.61
CA THR A 31 5.33 -5.48 -11.41
C THR A 31 3.96 -5.16 -12.02
N ALA A 32 3.40 -4.00 -11.69
CA ALA A 32 2.13 -3.52 -12.20
C ALA A 32 2.35 -2.23 -13.00
N THR A 33 1.70 -2.10 -14.15
CA THR A 33 1.72 -0.87 -14.96
C THR A 33 0.35 -0.24 -14.96
N TYR A 34 0.31 1.05 -14.66
CA TYR A 34 -0.89 1.88 -14.68
C TYR A 34 -0.76 2.99 -15.71
N GLU A 35 -1.86 3.34 -16.37
CA GLU A 35 -1.87 4.43 -17.35
C GLU A 35 -3.03 5.40 -17.11
N ALA A 36 -2.74 6.67 -17.35
CA ALA A 36 -3.72 7.75 -17.48
C ALA A 36 -3.44 8.52 -18.77
N SER A 37 -4.47 8.81 -19.55
CA SER A 37 -4.35 9.59 -20.78
C SER A 37 -5.18 10.86 -20.71
N VAL A 38 -4.54 12.01 -20.89
CA VAL A 38 -5.18 13.33 -20.81
C VAL A 38 -4.65 14.23 -21.91
N PHE A 39 -5.56 14.75 -22.74
CA PHE A 39 -5.26 15.64 -23.86
C PHE A 39 -4.11 15.13 -24.76
N GLY A 40 -4.06 13.85 -25.12
CA GLY A 40 -3.00 13.31 -26.00
C GLY A 40 -1.63 13.11 -25.34
N ASN A 41 -1.55 13.24 -24.01
CA ASN A 41 -0.41 12.80 -23.21
C ASN A 41 -0.78 11.54 -22.44
N THR A 42 0.23 10.72 -22.14
CA THR A 42 0.05 9.52 -21.31
C THR A 42 1.03 9.56 -20.14
N LEU A 43 0.48 9.42 -18.93
CA LEU A 43 1.23 9.12 -17.72
C LEU A 43 1.23 7.60 -17.55
N THR A 44 2.41 7.00 -17.59
CA THR A 44 2.60 5.58 -17.28
C THR A 44 3.28 5.47 -15.92
N VAL A 45 2.71 4.70 -15.00
CA VAL A 45 3.27 4.45 -13.67
C VAL A 45 3.56 2.97 -13.54
N GLN A 46 4.82 2.61 -13.27
CA GLN A 46 5.19 1.26 -12.89
C GLN A 46 5.25 1.16 -11.37
N SER A 47 4.53 0.22 -10.78
CA SER A 47 4.57 -0.10 -9.35
C SER A 47 5.19 -1.48 -9.17
N THR A 48 6.11 -1.61 -8.23
CA THR A 48 6.72 -2.91 -7.90
C THR A 48 6.59 -3.22 -6.42
N LEU A 49 6.57 -4.51 -6.10
CA LEU A 49 6.79 -5.02 -4.75
C LEU A 49 7.81 -6.16 -4.83
N SER A 50 8.85 -6.10 -4.01
CA SER A 50 9.90 -7.11 -3.92
C SER A 50 10.26 -7.42 -2.47
N HIS A 51 10.71 -8.65 -2.22
CA HIS A 51 11.19 -9.10 -0.91
C HIS A 51 12.70 -8.86 -0.82
N GLU A 52 13.15 -8.25 0.27
CA GLU A 52 14.56 -7.95 0.60
C GLU A 52 14.90 -8.51 1.98
N GLY A 53 15.13 -9.83 2.04
CA GLY A 53 15.30 -10.55 3.31
C GLY A 53 13.98 -10.58 4.08
N GLU A 54 13.96 -10.01 5.29
CA GLU A 54 12.74 -9.89 6.12
C GLU A 54 11.92 -8.62 5.81
N ASN A 55 12.42 -7.76 4.91
CA ASN A 55 11.77 -6.52 4.53
C ASN A 55 11.09 -6.65 3.18
N LEU A 56 10.14 -5.75 2.91
CA LEU A 56 9.58 -5.53 1.58
C LEU A 56 9.95 -4.15 1.08
N ARG A 57 10.28 -4.08 -0.21
CA ARG A 57 10.42 -2.82 -0.94
C ARG A 57 9.25 -2.65 -1.88
N MET A 58 8.54 -1.53 -1.77
CA MET A 58 7.55 -1.09 -2.74
C MET A 58 8.04 0.18 -3.41
N ALA A 59 7.97 0.23 -4.74
CA ALA A 59 8.36 1.39 -5.53
C ALA A 59 7.31 1.77 -6.56
N MET A 60 7.27 3.05 -6.92
CA MET A 60 6.45 3.61 -7.99
C MET A 60 7.29 4.57 -8.81
N ASP A 61 7.36 4.34 -10.12
CA ASP A 61 8.09 5.17 -11.07
C ASP A 61 7.15 5.62 -12.17
N ALA A 62 7.01 6.94 -12.33
CA ALA A 62 6.08 7.54 -13.26
C ALA A 62 6.81 8.28 -14.38
N HIS A 63 6.40 7.99 -15.61
CA HIS A 63 6.93 8.56 -16.83
C HIS A 63 5.81 9.21 -17.64
N VAL A 64 6.06 10.44 -18.10
CA VAL A 64 5.15 11.16 -18.99
C VAL A 64 5.62 11.02 -20.43
N SER A 65 4.72 10.65 -21.31
CA SER A 65 4.90 10.64 -22.76
C SER A 65 3.90 11.58 -23.45
N GLY A 66 4.20 11.98 -24.69
CA GLY A 66 3.44 13.00 -25.43
C GLY A 66 4.12 14.36 -25.46
N TYR A 67 3.38 15.39 -25.86
CA TYR A 67 3.92 16.73 -26.11
C TYR A 67 4.31 17.47 -24.83
N LEU A 68 3.81 17.06 -23.65
CA LEU A 68 4.26 17.64 -22.37
C LEU A 68 5.77 17.50 -22.18
N ARG A 69 6.42 16.48 -22.76
CA ARG A 69 7.89 16.34 -22.73
C ARG A 69 8.63 17.49 -23.39
N LEU A 70 7.99 18.23 -24.30
CA LEU A 70 8.55 19.43 -24.92
C LEU A 70 8.64 20.61 -23.94
N LEU A 71 7.83 20.60 -22.88
CA LEU A 71 7.83 21.63 -21.84
C LEU A 71 8.92 21.42 -20.79
N GLY A 72 9.59 20.26 -20.82
CA GLY A 72 10.74 19.95 -19.96
C GLY A 72 10.67 18.55 -19.36
N ARG A 73 11.45 18.34 -18.30
CA ARG A 73 11.58 17.06 -17.62
C ARG A 73 10.47 16.85 -16.60
N PHE A 74 9.87 15.67 -16.63
CA PHE A 74 8.91 15.20 -15.66
C PHE A 74 9.39 13.86 -15.11
N GLU A 75 9.56 13.78 -13.81
CA GLU A 75 9.96 12.58 -13.10
C GLU A 75 9.19 12.54 -11.78
N PHE A 76 8.62 11.38 -11.47
CA PHE A 76 7.99 11.17 -10.17
C PHE A 76 8.25 9.74 -9.74
N ASN A 77 9.07 9.60 -8.71
CA ASN A 77 9.52 8.31 -8.20
C ASN A 77 9.28 8.30 -6.70
N ARG A 78 8.81 7.16 -6.20
CA ARG A 78 8.64 6.90 -4.77
C ARG A 78 9.11 5.50 -4.46
N GLU A 79 9.77 5.33 -3.34
CA GLU A 79 10.09 4.01 -2.80
C GLU A 79 9.89 4.02 -1.28
N THR A 80 9.54 2.86 -0.75
CA THR A 80 9.50 2.59 0.68
C THR A 80 10.09 1.21 0.93
N LEU A 81 10.88 1.10 1.99
CA LEU A 81 11.30 -0.16 2.60
C LEU A 81 10.55 -0.28 3.92
N PHE A 82 9.84 -1.38 4.12
CA PHE A 82 9.06 -1.60 5.33
C PHE A 82 9.15 -3.06 5.77
N GLN A 83 8.88 -3.28 7.06
CA GLN A 83 8.76 -4.61 7.64
C GLN A 83 7.29 -4.91 7.92
N VAL A 84 6.92 -6.18 7.81
CA VAL A 84 5.59 -6.69 8.19
C VAL A 84 5.78 -7.67 9.34
N ASP A 85 5.28 -7.32 10.53
CA ASP A 85 5.30 -8.17 11.71
C ASP A 85 3.87 -8.44 12.17
N GLY A 86 3.37 -9.64 11.87
CA GLY A 86 1.98 -10.02 12.11
C GLY A 86 1.01 -9.10 11.36
N THR A 87 0.43 -8.14 12.09
CA THR A 87 -0.48 -7.14 11.53
C THR A 87 0.09 -5.74 11.37
N GLU A 88 1.31 -5.54 11.84
CA GLU A 88 1.94 -4.25 11.89
C GLU A 88 2.84 -4.05 10.67
N ILE A 89 2.64 -2.92 9.99
CA ILE A 89 3.46 -2.51 8.85
C ILE A 89 4.28 -1.31 9.31
N ARG A 90 5.60 -1.48 9.34
CA ARG A 90 6.55 -0.50 9.86
C ARG A 90 7.44 -0.01 8.72
N PRO A 91 7.16 1.17 8.14
CA PRO A 91 8.10 1.85 7.26
C PRO A 91 9.45 2.02 7.94
N LEU A 92 10.55 1.69 7.28
CA LEU A 92 11.91 1.85 7.79
C LEU A 92 12.59 3.03 7.09
N GLN A 93 12.42 3.10 5.77
CA GLN A 93 12.97 4.14 4.93
C GLN A 93 12.00 4.49 3.82
N SER A 94 11.89 5.78 3.48
CA SER A 94 11.17 6.21 2.29
C SER A 94 11.98 7.26 1.52
N ARG A 95 11.82 7.25 0.20
CA ARG A 95 12.41 8.24 -0.69
C ARG A 95 11.37 8.65 -1.72
N SER A 96 11.35 9.94 -2.05
CA SER A 96 10.61 10.42 -3.22
C SER A 96 11.37 11.48 -3.98
N VAL A 97 11.22 11.46 -5.29
CA VAL A 97 11.73 12.46 -6.22
C VAL A 97 10.54 12.95 -7.05
N GLN A 98 10.38 14.27 -7.12
CA GLN A 98 9.40 14.91 -7.98
C GLN A 98 10.10 16.04 -8.73
N ILE A 99 10.25 15.88 -10.04
CA ILE A 99 10.79 16.89 -10.94
C ILE A 99 9.71 17.28 -11.93
N THR A 100 9.54 18.58 -12.07
CA THR A 100 8.73 19.26 -13.07
C THR A 100 9.57 20.39 -13.66
N PRO A 101 9.19 20.99 -14.80
CA PRO A 101 9.94 22.10 -15.39
C PRO A 101 10.14 23.30 -14.46
N ARG A 102 9.28 23.46 -13.43
CA ARG A 102 9.31 24.58 -12.50
C ARG A 102 9.91 24.25 -11.14
N ARG A 103 10.02 22.97 -10.79
CA ARG A 103 10.34 22.55 -9.42
C ARG A 103 10.94 21.16 -9.39
N GLU A 104 12.00 21.03 -8.62
CA GLU A 104 12.52 19.76 -8.13
C GLU A 104 12.27 19.65 -6.62
N ARG A 105 11.89 18.47 -6.17
CA ARG A 105 11.78 18.13 -4.76
C ARG A 105 12.27 16.71 -4.55
N ARG A 106 13.19 16.54 -3.61
CA ARG A 106 13.63 15.24 -3.11
C ARG A 106 13.28 15.15 -1.63
N VAL A 107 12.77 14.01 -1.20
CA VAL A 107 12.48 13.72 0.20
C VAL A 107 13.12 12.38 0.51
N GLU A 108 13.83 12.32 1.62
CA GLU A 108 14.31 11.08 2.21
C GLU A 108 13.90 11.06 3.68
N THR A 109 13.46 9.92 4.16
CA THR A 109 12.98 9.75 5.54
C THR A 109 13.43 8.39 6.06
N ARG A 110 13.86 8.36 7.32
CA ARG A 110 14.15 7.17 8.10
C ARG A 110 13.27 7.19 9.33
N PHE A 111 12.65 6.05 9.63
CA PHE A 111 11.82 5.86 10.80
C PHE A 111 12.61 5.04 11.82
N ASP A 112 12.72 5.56 13.03
CA ASP A 112 13.25 4.87 14.19
C ASP A 112 12.11 4.61 15.16
N TRP A 113 11.56 3.40 15.08
CA TRP A 113 10.47 2.95 15.94
C TRP A 113 10.91 2.72 17.39
N THR A 114 12.22 2.56 17.65
CA THR A 114 12.73 2.40 19.02
C THR A 114 12.65 3.72 19.78
N SER A 115 12.98 4.83 19.11
CA SER A 115 12.89 6.17 19.69
C SER A 115 11.57 6.89 19.40
N GLY A 116 10.71 6.33 18.55
CA GLY A 116 9.44 6.95 18.13
C GLY A 116 9.65 8.20 17.28
N ARG A 117 10.69 8.23 16.43
CA ARG A 117 11.08 9.41 15.66
C ARG A 117 11.23 9.12 14.17
N ALA A 118 11.01 10.14 13.34
CA ALA A 118 11.41 10.14 11.94
C ALA A 118 12.35 11.29 11.64
N GLN A 119 13.43 10.97 10.93
CA GLN A 119 14.47 11.91 10.53
C GLN A 119 14.68 11.88 9.04
N GLY A 120 15.00 13.02 8.44
CA GLY A 120 15.12 13.07 7.00
C GLY A 120 15.58 14.40 6.45
N ARG A 121 15.40 14.55 5.14
CA ARG A 121 15.64 15.82 4.44
C ARG A 121 14.59 16.07 3.37
N VAL A 122 14.28 17.34 3.15
CA VAL A 122 13.49 17.83 2.01
C VAL A 122 14.36 18.81 1.24
N GLY A 123 14.87 18.41 0.09
CA GLY A 123 15.93 19.15 -0.59
C GLY A 123 17.19 19.19 0.28
N GLN A 124 17.60 20.38 0.70
CA GLN A 124 18.75 20.60 1.59
C GLN A 124 18.36 20.73 3.07
N ASP A 125 17.07 20.88 3.37
CA ASP A 125 16.60 21.14 4.73
C ASP A 125 16.39 19.82 5.47
N HIS A 126 16.99 19.69 6.65
CA HIS A 126 16.80 18.54 7.52
C HIS A 126 15.54 18.68 8.37
N PHE A 127 14.96 17.55 8.75
CA PHE A 127 13.89 17.50 9.72
C PHE A 127 14.07 16.32 10.68
N ASP A 128 13.50 16.48 11.86
CA ASP A 128 13.38 15.47 12.90
C ASP A 128 12.06 15.73 13.64
N LEU A 129 11.20 14.73 13.72
CA LEU A 129 9.92 14.82 14.44
C LEU A 129 9.58 13.50 15.14
N GLU A 130 8.76 13.62 16.17
CA GLU A 130 8.09 12.47 16.78
C GLU A 130 7.09 11.88 15.79
N VAL A 131 7.03 10.55 15.73
CA VAL A 131 6.09 9.80 14.91
C VAL A 131 5.33 8.80 15.79
N PRO A 132 4.01 8.92 15.90
CA PRO A 132 3.19 7.93 16.62
C PRO A 132 3.34 6.54 16.01
N GLU A 133 3.15 5.50 16.83
CA GLU A 133 3.06 4.11 16.36
C GLU A 133 2.02 3.97 15.23
N GLY A 134 2.31 3.10 14.27
CA GLY A 134 1.45 2.88 13.11
C GLY A 134 1.50 4.00 12.05
N THR A 135 2.32 5.04 12.22
CA THR A 135 2.55 6.05 11.17
C THR A 135 3.05 5.39 9.88
N GLN A 136 2.44 5.73 8.76
CA GLN A 136 2.79 5.23 7.44
C GLN A 136 3.48 6.31 6.60
N ASP A 137 4.12 5.91 5.51
CA ASP A 137 4.32 6.76 4.35
C ASP A 137 3.24 6.49 3.28
N PHE A 138 3.33 7.16 2.14
CA PHE A 138 2.33 7.00 1.09
C PHE A 138 2.22 5.57 0.55
N LEU A 139 3.33 4.89 0.26
CA LEU A 139 3.30 3.57 -0.37
C LEU A 139 2.96 2.46 0.63
N SER A 140 3.54 2.52 1.83
CA SER A 140 3.18 1.64 2.94
C SER A 140 1.71 1.79 3.34
N SER A 141 1.09 2.97 3.20
CA SER A 141 -0.36 3.14 3.40
C SER A 141 -1.22 2.39 2.36
N ILE A 142 -0.72 2.24 1.12
CA ILE A 142 -1.38 1.41 0.10
C ILE A 142 -1.28 -0.05 0.52
N TYR A 143 -0.08 -0.51 0.87
CA TYR A 143 0.14 -1.89 1.33
C TYR A 143 -0.70 -2.22 2.57
N LEU A 144 -0.79 -1.31 3.56
CA LEU A 144 -1.66 -1.42 4.73
C LEU A 144 -3.12 -1.61 4.35
N THR A 145 -3.60 -0.90 3.32
CA THR A 145 -4.97 -1.05 2.83
C THR A 145 -5.18 -2.42 2.19
N MET A 146 -4.24 -2.88 1.37
CA MET A 146 -4.28 -4.21 0.74
C MET A 146 -4.32 -5.31 1.82
N ASP A 147 -3.42 -5.24 2.79
CA ASP A 147 -3.32 -6.19 3.90
C ASP A 147 -4.57 -6.19 4.79
N ALA A 148 -5.08 -5.00 5.17
CA ALA A 148 -6.31 -4.89 5.94
C ALA A 148 -7.52 -5.48 5.21
N LEU A 149 -7.61 -5.32 3.88
CA LEU A 149 -8.66 -5.94 3.06
C LEU A 149 -8.50 -7.46 2.96
N ARG A 150 -7.28 -7.96 2.76
CA ARG A 150 -6.98 -9.42 2.74
C ARG A 150 -7.40 -10.11 4.03
N ARG A 151 -7.18 -9.45 5.17
CA ARG A 151 -7.56 -9.97 6.49
C ARG A 151 -9.02 -9.74 6.87
N GLY A 152 -9.78 -8.99 6.07
CA GLY A 152 -11.14 -8.56 6.43
C GLY A 152 -11.19 -7.56 7.59
N ALA A 153 -10.10 -6.87 7.90
CA ALA A 153 -10.00 -5.91 9.00
C ALA A 153 -10.55 -4.51 8.66
N LEU A 154 -10.78 -4.22 7.36
CA LEU A 154 -11.34 -2.95 6.89
C LEU A 154 -12.82 -3.11 6.49
N GLU A 155 -13.70 -3.08 7.48
CA GLU A 155 -15.16 -3.19 7.28
C GLU A 155 -15.81 -1.88 6.88
N ASN A 156 -15.49 -0.77 7.57
CA ASN A 156 -16.14 0.53 7.34
C ASN A 156 -15.13 1.65 7.12
N VAL A 157 -14.30 1.94 8.12
CA VAL A 157 -13.33 3.03 8.07
C VAL A 157 -12.09 2.70 8.89
N MET A 158 -10.93 3.13 8.42
CA MET A 158 -9.67 3.09 9.15
C MET A 158 -9.04 4.48 9.14
N GLN A 159 -8.51 4.90 10.28
CA GLN A 159 -7.72 6.12 10.38
C GLN A 159 -6.25 5.78 10.22
N VAL A 160 -5.55 6.52 9.37
CA VAL A 160 -4.12 6.30 9.11
C VAL A 160 -3.40 7.62 9.16
N THR A 161 -2.40 7.71 10.02
CA THR A 161 -1.47 8.83 10.02
C THR A 161 -0.37 8.58 8.99
N ILE A 162 -0.17 9.52 8.08
CA ILE A 162 0.84 9.47 7.02
C ILE A 162 1.83 10.61 7.22
N LEU A 163 3.12 10.29 7.23
CA LEU A 163 4.19 11.27 7.18
C LEU A 163 4.39 11.75 5.74
N GLU A 164 4.04 13.01 5.49
CA GLU A 164 4.22 13.70 4.22
C GLU A 164 5.25 14.82 4.34
N ARG A 165 6.47 14.53 3.86
CA ARG A 165 7.61 15.44 3.90
C ARG A 165 8.04 15.70 5.35
N THR A 166 7.51 16.74 5.97
CA THR A 166 7.81 17.19 7.34
C THR A 166 6.56 17.30 8.20
N ARG A 167 5.44 16.72 7.75
CA ARG A 167 4.14 16.85 8.41
C ARG A 167 3.45 15.51 8.51
N LEU A 168 2.90 15.23 9.68
CA LEU A 168 1.95 14.15 9.87
C LEU A 168 0.57 14.62 9.45
N ARG A 169 -0.12 13.80 8.65
CA ARG A 169 -1.51 14.02 8.27
C ARG A 169 -2.32 12.79 8.63
N SER A 170 -3.50 12.99 9.20
CA SER A 170 -4.42 11.92 9.52
C SER A 170 -5.48 11.81 8.43
N TYR A 171 -5.54 10.65 7.79
CA TYR A 171 -6.49 10.36 6.74
C TYR A 171 -7.54 9.37 7.22
N ARG A 172 -8.79 9.54 6.75
CA ARG A 172 -9.80 8.49 6.82
C ARG A 172 -9.77 7.69 5.52
N MET A 173 -9.60 6.38 5.65
CA MET A 173 -9.76 5.41 4.57
C MET A 173 -11.13 4.75 4.73
N GLY A 174 -12.12 5.25 3.98
CA GLY A 174 -13.50 4.78 4.02
C GLY A 174 -13.75 3.70 2.98
N ARG A 175 -14.41 2.61 3.36
CA ARG A 175 -14.92 1.59 2.44
C ARG A 175 -16.27 2.06 1.89
N GLU A 176 -16.30 2.40 0.61
CA GLU A 176 -17.49 2.97 -0.03
C GLU A 176 -18.44 1.90 -0.57
N GLY A 177 -17.90 0.73 -0.95
CA GLY A 177 -18.70 -0.37 -1.46
C GLY A 177 -17.90 -1.35 -2.30
N THR A 178 -18.63 -2.24 -2.98
CA THR A 178 -18.06 -3.16 -3.97
C THR A 178 -18.59 -2.82 -5.35
N GLU A 179 -17.70 -2.86 -6.34
CA GLU A 179 -18.03 -2.56 -7.74
C GLU A 179 -17.36 -3.58 -8.65
N ARG A 180 -18.05 -3.98 -9.72
CA ARG A 180 -17.45 -4.79 -10.78
C ARG A 180 -16.87 -3.89 -11.86
N LEU A 181 -15.56 -3.94 -12.08
CA LEU A 181 -14.87 -3.12 -13.08
C LEU A 181 -14.43 -3.96 -14.27
N ASP A 182 -14.68 -3.46 -15.48
CA ASP A 182 -14.04 -3.93 -16.71
C ASP A 182 -12.67 -3.23 -16.84
N THR A 183 -11.59 -4.01 -16.93
CA THR A 183 -10.21 -3.52 -17.03
C THR A 183 -9.51 -4.12 -18.25
N ALA A 184 -8.32 -3.61 -18.59
CA ALA A 184 -7.52 -4.17 -19.67
C ALA A 184 -7.08 -5.64 -19.42
N LEU A 185 -7.08 -6.08 -18.16
CA LEU A 185 -6.73 -7.44 -17.74
C LEU A 185 -7.97 -8.33 -17.55
N GLY A 186 -9.16 -7.85 -17.92
CA GLY A 186 -10.43 -8.53 -17.71
C GLY A 186 -11.27 -7.89 -16.60
N ARG A 187 -12.29 -8.61 -16.16
CA ARG A 187 -13.33 -8.10 -15.26
C ARG A 187 -13.08 -8.54 -13.82
N PHE A 188 -13.04 -7.59 -12.89
CA PHE A 188 -12.75 -7.87 -11.47
C PHE A 188 -13.85 -7.38 -10.52
N ASP A 189 -14.15 -8.18 -9.51
CA ASP A 189 -14.86 -7.70 -8.32
C ASP A 189 -13.89 -6.86 -7.47
N THR A 190 -14.26 -5.63 -7.20
CA THR A 190 -13.41 -4.68 -6.48
C THR A 190 -14.09 -4.16 -5.22
N VAL A 191 -13.27 -3.66 -4.28
CA VAL A 191 -13.70 -2.85 -3.15
C VAL A 191 -13.17 -1.45 -3.37
N GLN A 192 -14.04 -0.45 -3.33
CA GLN A 192 -13.64 0.95 -3.39
C GLN A 192 -13.28 1.44 -1.98
N ILE A 193 -12.06 1.95 -1.83
CA ILE A 193 -11.63 2.69 -0.64
C ILE A 193 -11.34 4.13 -1.05
N THR A 194 -11.93 5.09 -0.34
CA THR A 194 -11.61 6.50 -0.53
C THR A 194 -10.84 7.04 0.66
N ARG A 195 -9.66 7.58 0.37
CA ARG A 195 -8.82 8.31 1.31
C ARG A 195 -9.18 9.79 1.27
N ARG A 196 -9.64 10.35 2.40
CA ARG A 196 -9.93 11.78 2.57
C ARG A 196 -9.13 12.37 3.73
N ASP A 197 -8.57 13.56 3.52
CA ASP A 197 -8.08 14.41 4.62
C ASP A 197 -9.31 15.05 5.29
N ALA A 198 -9.29 15.24 6.61
CA ALA A 198 -10.38 15.93 7.30
C ALA A 198 -10.42 17.43 6.93
N ASP A 199 -9.27 17.98 6.54
CA ASP A 199 -9.08 19.42 6.31
C ASP A 199 -8.92 19.79 4.81
N SER A 200 -9.22 18.87 3.89
CA SER A 200 -9.06 19.10 2.44
C SER A 200 -10.17 18.42 1.63
N ASP A 201 -10.59 19.08 0.54
CA ASP A 201 -11.51 18.52 -0.45
C ASP A 201 -10.83 17.52 -1.41
N VAL A 202 -9.52 17.28 -1.25
CA VAL A 202 -8.78 16.31 -2.07
C VAL A 202 -9.10 14.90 -1.61
N ALA A 203 -9.57 14.08 -2.55
CA ALA A 203 -9.83 12.66 -2.35
C ALA A 203 -8.97 11.79 -3.28
N LEU A 204 -8.52 10.65 -2.75
CA LEU A 204 -7.95 9.57 -3.56
C LEU A 204 -8.85 8.34 -3.39
N SER A 205 -9.58 7.99 -4.45
CA SER A 205 -10.37 6.76 -4.49
C SER A 205 -9.58 5.67 -5.19
N SER A 206 -9.53 4.47 -4.61
CA SER A 206 -8.82 3.33 -5.17
C SER A 206 -9.72 2.11 -5.16
N TRP A 207 -9.75 1.36 -6.26
CA TRP A 207 -10.53 0.13 -6.40
C TRP A 207 -9.60 -1.06 -6.32
N PHE A 208 -9.76 -1.88 -5.28
CA PHE A 208 -8.90 -3.01 -4.99
C PHE A 208 -9.55 -4.32 -5.43
N ALA A 209 -8.94 -5.05 -6.36
CA ALA A 209 -9.50 -6.27 -6.93
C ALA A 209 -9.29 -7.48 -6.01
N LYS A 210 -10.38 -8.13 -5.61
CA LYS A 210 -10.37 -9.26 -4.66
C LYS A 210 -9.49 -10.40 -5.16
N ASP A 211 -9.64 -10.76 -6.43
CA ASP A 211 -8.94 -11.90 -7.06
C ASP A 211 -7.43 -11.64 -7.27
N LEU A 212 -6.99 -10.37 -7.17
CA LEU A 212 -5.58 -9.98 -7.26
C LEU A 212 -4.98 -9.70 -5.87
N GLY A 213 -5.52 -10.35 -4.83
CA GLY A 213 -5.09 -10.14 -3.45
C GLY A 213 -5.36 -8.72 -2.95
N TYR A 214 -6.38 -8.04 -3.48
CA TYR A 214 -6.64 -6.62 -3.28
C TYR A 214 -5.52 -5.72 -3.80
N LEU A 215 -4.88 -6.03 -4.93
CA LEU A 215 -4.10 -5.02 -5.66
C LEU A 215 -5.05 -3.93 -6.23
N PRO A 216 -4.69 -2.63 -6.18
CA PRO A 216 -5.49 -1.61 -6.84
C PRO A 216 -5.49 -1.81 -8.36
N VAL A 217 -6.67 -1.74 -8.98
CA VAL A 217 -6.83 -1.82 -10.45
C VAL A 217 -7.20 -0.48 -11.08
N ARG A 218 -7.63 0.48 -10.25
CA ARG A 218 -7.94 1.86 -10.63
C ARG A 218 -7.65 2.79 -9.45
N LEU A 219 -7.13 3.97 -9.76
CA LEU A 219 -6.97 5.07 -8.81
C LEU A 219 -7.53 6.34 -9.44
N ASP A 220 -8.41 7.02 -8.70
CA ASP A 220 -8.96 8.32 -9.07
C ASP A 220 -8.45 9.36 -8.08
N TYR A 221 -7.65 10.30 -8.60
CA TYR A 221 -7.22 11.47 -7.86
C TYR A 221 -8.15 12.64 -8.19
N GLU A 222 -8.91 13.09 -7.21
CA GLU A 222 -9.82 14.23 -7.33
C GLU A 222 -9.19 15.46 -6.69
N ALA A 223 -8.96 16.49 -7.51
CA ALA A 223 -8.46 17.78 -7.06
C ALA A 223 -8.99 18.89 -7.97
N ASP A 224 -9.34 20.04 -7.38
CA ASP A 224 -9.78 21.24 -8.10
C ASP A 224 -10.93 20.98 -9.11
N GLY A 225 -11.87 20.10 -8.76
CA GLY A 225 -13.00 19.71 -9.62
C GLY A 225 -12.64 18.83 -10.83
N SER A 226 -11.38 18.37 -10.91
CA SER A 226 -10.89 17.45 -11.94
C SER A 226 -10.62 16.07 -11.35
N ILE A 227 -10.99 15.03 -12.09
CA ILE A 227 -10.68 13.64 -11.75
C ILE A 227 -9.61 13.12 -12.70
N TYR A 228 -8.50 12.66 -12.14
CA TYR A 228 -7.41 12.02 -12.87
C TYR A 228 -7.42 10.53 -12.57
N GLN A 229 -7.78 9.73 -13.57
CA GLN A 229 -7.94 8.29 -13.46
C GLN A 229 -6.71 7.54 -13.99
N LEU A 230 -6.10 6.72 -13.14
CA LEU A 230 -5.04 5.77 -13.49
C LEU A 230 -5.63 4.35 -13.47
N ASN A 231 -5.47 3.61 -14.56
CA ASN A 231 -5.98 2.24 -14.70
C ASN A 231 -4.85 1.23 -14.83
N LEU A 232 -4.99 0.06 -14.22
CA LEU A 232 -4.08 -1.07 -14.41
C LEU A 232 -4.17 -1.58 -15.86
N THR A 233 -3.03 -1.62 -16.54
CA THR A 233 -2.90 -2.07 -17.93
C THR A 233 -2.02 -3.30 -18.10
N ARG A 234 -1.13 -3.57 -17.12
CA ARG A 234 -0.31 -4.80 -17.09
C ARG A 234 -0.03 -5.22 -15.65
N LEU A 235 0.06 -6.52 -15.42
CA LEU A 235 0.45 -7.11 -14.14
C LEU A 235 1.27 -8.37 -14.38
N GLU A 236 2.42 -8.44 -13.73
CA GLU A 236 3.31 -9.59 -13.70
C GLU A 236 3.59 -9.94 -12.24
N TRP A 237 3.39 -11.20 -11.88
CA TRP A 237 3.69 -11.70 -10.53
C TRP A 237 5.11 -12.27 -10.50
N HIS A 238 5.80 -12.01 -9.41
CA HIS A 238 7.14 -12.53 -9.12
C HIS A 238 7.07 -13.44 -7.89
N ASP A 239 7.82 -14.52 -7.94
CA ASP A 239 7.95 -15.43 -6.82
C ASP A 239 8.53 -14.67 -5.60
N PRO A 240 7.94 -14.79 -4.38
CA PRO A 240 8.44 -14.09 -3.19
C PRO A 240 9.92 -14.36 -2.89
N LEU A 241 10.47 -15.45 -3.43
CA LEU A 241 11.84 -15.90 -3.19
C LEU A 241 12.84 -15.49 -4.27
N THR A 242 12.40 -14.85 -5.36
CA THR A 242 13.32 -14.38 -6.40
C THR A 242 13.65 -12.92 -6.12
N ALA A 243 14.72 -12.68 -5.36
CA ALA A 243 15.39 -11.38 -5.39
C ALA A 243 15.67 -11.02 -6.86
N PRO A 244 15.53 -9.75 -7.30
CA PRO A 244 15.94 -9.37 -8.64
C PRO A 244 17.43 -9.72 -8.78
N GLY A 245 17.69 -10.67 -9.67
CA GLY A 245 19.00 -11.24 -9.86
C GLY A 245 20.03 -10.17 -10.19
N THR A 246 21.16 -10.25 -9.50
CA THR A 246 22.47 -10.22 -10.15
C THR A 246 22.37 -10.83 -11.54
N ASP A 247 22.29 -9.97 -12.55
CA ASP A 247 22.52 -10.37 -13.92
C ASP A 247 24.05 -10.42 -14.09
N SER A 248 24.60 -11.63 -14.00
CA SER A 248 25.98 -11.91 -14.38
C SER A 248 26.02 -12.32 -15.84
N ARG A 249 26.28 -11.35 -16.73
CA ARG A 249 27.02 -11.54 -17.98
C ARG A 249 27.81 -10.31 -18.35
#